data_AF-T1JY11-F1
#
_entry.id   AF-T1JY11-F1
#
_cell.length_a   1.000
_cell.length_b   1.000
_cell.length_c   1.000
_cell.angle_alpha   90.00
_cell.angle_beta   90.00
_cell.angle_gamma   90.00
#
_symmetry.space_group_name_H-M   'P 1'
#
loop_
_entity.id
_entity.type
_entity.pdbx_description
1 polymer ?
#
loop_
_entity_poly.entity_id
_entity_poly.type
_entity_poly.pdbx_seq_one_letter_code
_entity_poly.pdbx_strand_id
1 'polypeptide(L)'
;MNGTESLLAYRSGSASKKWLTGILSFFVALDFIFLILGIVESSAFRIVASLISLTIDGVIFTATIKEWKDVLKVGRIYFIVVIVLGIFILLLASIAIDHDGKLPKEKKESLIFSFVFVIFYEPIAGFAVVLIGRYLAEMENASSA
;
A
#
# COMPACT_ATOMS: atom_id res chain seq x y z
N MET A 1 -26.58 -0.17 -26.98
CA MET A 1 -25.16 -0.54 -26.85
C MET A 1 -25.12 -1.96 -26.34
N ASN A 2 -24.46 -2.87 -27.05
CA ASN A 2 -24.39 -4.28 -26.65
C ASN A 2 -23.43 -4.42 -25.45
N GLY A 3 -23.73 -5.30 -24.49
CA GLY A 3 -22.89 -5.52 -23.29
C GLY A 3 -21.44 -5.92 -23.60
N THR A 4 -21.16 -6.41 -24.81
CA THR A 4 -19.80 -6.69 -25.31
C THR A 4 -18.99 -5.42 -25.60
N GLU A 5 -19.63 -4.32 -26.03
CA GLU A 5 -18.96 -3.04 -26.32
C GLU A 5 -18.63 -2.27 -25.03
N SER A 6 -19.49 -2.35 -24.01
CA SER A 6 -19.24 -1.73 -22.69
C SER A 6 -18.07 -2.41 -21.96
N LEU A 7 -17.96 -3.74 -22.04
CA LEU A 7 -16.85 -4.52 -21.47
C LEU A 7 -15.51 -4.24 -22.15
N LEU A 8 -15.49 -4.09 -23.48
CA LEU A 8 -14.28 -3.73 -24.24
C LEU A 8 -13.83 -2.29 -23.98
N ALA A 9 -14.78 -1.34 -23.86
CA ALA A 9 -14.48 0.04 -23.48
C ALA A 9 -13.95 0.13 -22.03
N TYR A 10 -14.51 -0.63 -21.10
CA TYR A 10 -14.03 -0.71 -19.72
C TYR A 10 -12.60 -1.25 -19.64
N ARG A 11 -12.32 -2.39 -20.31
CA ARG A 11 -11.00 -3.04 -20.29
C ARG A 11 -9.87 -2.19 -20.87
N SER A 12 -10.18 -1.29 -21.81
CA SER A 12 -9.17 -0.43 -22.44
C SER A 12 -8.99 0.93 -21.73
N GLY A 13 -9.93 1.35 -20.88
CA GLY A 13 -10.06 2.77 -20.49
C GLY A 13 -10.13 3.11 -19.00
N SER A 14 -10.21 2.16 -18.05
CA SER A 14 -10.38 2.51 -16.63
C SER A 14 -9.20 3.36 -16.09
N ALA A 15 -9.47 4.62 -15.78
CA ALA A 15 -8.51 5.52 -15.14
C ALA A 15 -8.12 5.01 -13.75
N SER A 16 -9.09 4.47 -13.00
CA SER A 16 -8.87 3.86 -11.69
C SER A 16 -7.87 2.71 -11.76
N LYS A 17 -7.98 1.84 -12.77
CA LYS A 17 -7.01 0.76 -13.01
C LYS A 17 -5.60 1.29 -13.26
N LYS A 18 -5.46 2.30 -14.12
CA LYS A 18 -4.15 2.88 -14.47
C LYS A 18 -3.46 3.51 -13.26
N TRP A 19 -4.19 4.32 -12.51
CA TRP A 19 -3.67 4.93 -11.28
C TRP A 19 -3.32 3.89 -10.22
N LEU A 20 -4.20 2.91 -10.00
CA LEU A 20 -3.97 1.84 -9.03
C LEU A 20 -2.74 0.99 -9.41
N THR A 21 -2.59 0.65 -10.70
CA THR A 21 -1.41 -0.05 -11.22
C THR A 21 -0.14 0.76 -10.96
N GLY A 22 -0.17 2.07 -11.19
CA GLY A 22 0.96 2.97 -10.91
C GLY A 22 1.36 2.95 -9.43
N ILE A 23 0.41 3.12 -8.51
CA ILE A 23 0.69 3.14 -7.06
C ILE A 23 1.21 1.78 -6.57
N LEU A 24 0.59 0.68 -6.99
CA LEU A 24 1.02 -0.65 -6.59
C LEU A 24 2.38 -1.00 -7.18
N SER A 25 2.70 -0.55 -8.40
CA SER A 25 4.05 -0.71 -8.95
C SER A 25 5.10 0.08 -8.16
N PHE A 26 4.74 1.26 -7.67
CA PHE A 26 5.59 2.06 -6.79
C PHE A 26 5.83 1.36 -5.45
N PHE A 27 4.80 0.78 -4.83
CA PHE A 27 4.96 -0.01 -3.60
C PHE A 27 5.85 -1.23 -3.78
N VAL A 28 5.64 -2.00 -4.84
CA VAL A 28 6.51 -3.14 -5.17
C VAL A 28 7.97 -2.69 -5.36
N ALA A 29 8.22 -1.57 -6.04
CA ALA A 29 9.56 -1.03 -6.21
C ALA A 29 10.20 -0.60 -4.88
N LEU A 30 9.40 0.03 -4.00
CA LEU A 30 9.82 0.45 -2.67
C LEU A 30 10.16 -0.75 -1.77
N ASP A 31 9.41 -1.85 -1.86
CA ASP A 31 9.72 -3.10 -1.18
C ASP A 31 11.04 -3.73 -1.65
N PHE A 32 11.33 -3.67 -2.96
CA PHE A 32 12.64 -4.09 -3.48
C PHE A 32 13.78 -3.24 -2.91
N ILE A 33 13.60 -1.92 -2.80
CA ILE A 33 14.60 -1.03 -2.21
C ILE A 33 14.83 -1.42 -0.74
N PHE A 34 13.76 -1.63 0.04
CA PHE A 34 13.88 -2.03 1.44
C PHE A 34 14.49 -3.41 1.62
N LEU A 35 14.21 -4.34 0.71
CA LEU A 35 14.85 -5.65 0.72
C LEU A 35 16.37 -5.52 0.52
N ILE A 36 16.81 -4.70 -0.44
CA ILE A 36 18.24 -4.43 -0.67
C ILE A 36 18.87 -3.79 0.57
N LEU A 37 18.22 -2.78 1.17
CA LEU A 37 18.70 -2.15 2.40
C LEU A 37 18.81 -3.16 3.55
N GLY A 38 17.82 -4.03 3.74
CA GLY A 38 17.84 -5.09 4.74
C GLY A 38 18.99 -6.07 4.55
N ILE A 39 19.32 -6.41 3.30
CA ILE A 39 20.48 -7.26 2.96
C ILE A 39 21.80 -6.54 3.29
N VAL A 40 21.95 -5.28 2.88
CA VAL A 40 23.17 -4.48 3.12
C VAL A 40 23.43 -4.32 4.62
N GLU A 41 22.38 -4.11 5.40
CA GLU A 41 22.45 -3.97 6.86
C GLU A 41 22.52 -5.31 7.60
N SER A 42 22.45 -6.45 6.90
CA SER A 42 22.39 -7.80 7.49
C SER A 42 21.25 -7.96 8.52
N SER A 43 20.14 -7.26 8.30
CA SER A 43 18.99 -7.26 9.21
C SER A 43 17.96 -8.30 8.77
N ALA A 44 18.02 -9.49 9.38
CA ALA A 44 17.08 -10.58 9.09
C ALA A 44 15.61 -10.15 9.25
N PHE A 45 15.31 -9.31 10.24
CA PHE A 45 13.97 -8.77 10.45
C PHE A 45 13.50 -7.92 9.26
N ARG A 46 14.35 -6.99 8.77
CA ARG A 46 14.02 -6.15 7.60
C ARG A 46 13.84 -7.00 6.35
N ILE A 47 14.71 -7.99 6.13
CA ILE A 47 14.62 -8.89 4.98
C ILE A 47 13.28 -9.63 4.99
N VAL A 48 12.90 -10.26 6.10
CA VAL A 48 11.63 -11.02 6.20
C VAL A 48 10.43 -10.08 6.05
N ALA A 49 10.46 -8.91 6.68
CA ALA A 49 9.38 -7.92 6.56
C ALA A 49 9.21 -7.46 5.11
N SER A 50 10.29 -7.14 4.40
CA SER A 50 10.25 -6.74 2.99
C SER A 50 9.78 -7.86 2.07
N LEU A 51 10.14 -9.13 2.34
CA LEU A 51 9.65 -10.26 1.55
C LEU A 51 8.14 -10.48 1.72
N ILE A 52 7.62 -10.34 2.95
CA ILE A 52 6.19 -10.44 3.21
C ILE A 52 5.45 -9.29 2.51
N SER A 53 5.93 -8.06 2.67
CA SER A 53 5.36 -6.87 2.01
C SER A 53 5.33 -7.05 0.49
N LEU A 54 6.46 -7.42 -0.10
CA LEU A 54 6.61 -7.64 -1.54
C LEU A 54 5.62 -8.68 -2.07
N THR A 55 5.40 -9.75 -1.29
CA THR A 55 4.44 -10.80 -1.64
C THR A 55 3.01 -10.26 -1.63
N ILE A 56 2.63 -9.52 -0.59
CA ILE A 56 1.28 -8.95 -0.47
C ILE A 56 1.04 -7.93 -1.58
N ASP A 57 1.95 -6.98 -1.76
CA ASP A 57 1.82 -5.92 -2.76
C ASP A 57 1.87 -6.49 -4.18
N GLY A 58 2.71 -7.50 -4.43
CA GLY A 58 2.75 -8.23 -5.68
C GLY A 58 1.46 -9.00 -6.00
N VAL A 59 0.82 -9.59 -4.98
CA VAL A 59 -0.49 -10.25 -5.13
C VAL A 59 -1.58 -9.24 -5.46
N ILE A 60 -1.63 -8.09 -4.76
CA ILE A 60 -2.62 -7.04 -5.02
C ILE A 60 -2.39 -6.39 -6.39
N PHE A 61 -1.14 -6.21 -6.80
CA PHE A 61 -0.76 -5.74 -8.13
C PHE A 61 -1.23 -6.70 -9.22
N THR A 62 -0.95 -7.99 -9.05
CA THR A 62 -1.40 -9.04 -9.98
C THR A 62 -2.92 -9.10 -10.04
N ALA A 63 -3.60 -8.99 -8.90
CA ALA A 63 -5.06 -8.96 -8.82
C ALA A 63 -5.65 -7.74 -9.56
N THR A 64 -4.97 -6.60 -9.56
CA THR A 64 -5.36 -5.41 -10.33
C THR A 64 -5.26 -5.67 -11.83
N ILE A 65 -4.16 -6.28 -12.29
CA ILE A 65 -3.96 -6.61 -13.71
C ILE A 65 -4.98 -7.66 -14.18
N LYS A 66 -5.14 -8.72 -13.40
CA LYS A 66 -5.99 -9.89 -13.69
C LYS A 66 -7.46 -9.70 -13.32
N GLU A 67 -7.83 -8.56 -12.76
CA GLU A 67 -9.22 -8.21 -12.45
C GLU A 67 -9.85 -9.16 -11.39
N TRP A 68 -9.07 -9.57 -10.39
CA TRP A 68 -9.52 -10.48 -9.32
C TRP A 68 -10.24 -9.72 -8.19
N LYS A 69 -11.57 -9.57 -8.33
CA LYS A 69 -12.41 -8.79 -7.40
C LYS A 69 -12.24 -9.17 -5.94
N ASP A 70 -12.25 -10.45 -5.61
CA ASP A 70 -12.20 -10.91 -4.21
C ASP A 70 -10.85 -10.61 -3.56
N VAL A 71 -9.76 -10.79 -4.31
CA VAL A 71 -8.41 -10.47 -3.83
C VAL A 71 -8.25 -8.97 -3.63
N LEU A 72 -8.82 -8.14 -4.51
CA LEU A 72 -8.82 -6.68 -4.34
C LEU A 72 -9.65 -6.23 -3.13
N LYS A 73 -10.77 -6.90 -2.83
CA LYS A 73 -11.56 -6.64 -1.61
C LYS A 73 -10.73 -6.93 -0.36
N VAL A 74 -10.01 -8.05 -0.33
CA VAL A 74 -9.09 -8.39 0.77
C VAL A 74 -7.93 -7.38 0.84
N GLY A 75 -7.33 -7.03 -0.29
CA GLY A 75 -6.25 -6.04 -0.38
C GLY A 75 -6.67 -4.65 0.14
N ARG A 76 -7.90 -4.23 -0.14
CA ARG A 76 -8.47 -2.99 0.41
C ARG A 76 -8.53 -3.02 1.94
N ILE A 77 -8.97 -4.14 2.52
CA ILE A 77 -9.02 -4.33 3.97
C ILE A 77 -7.60 -4.31 4.55
N TYR A 78 -6.64 -4.99 3.89
CA TYR A 78 -5.24 -4.96 4.28
C TYR A 78 -4.70 -3.52 4.37
N PHE A 79 -4.88 -2.70 3.34
CA PHE A 79 -4.43 -1.31 3.39
C PHE A 79 -5.10 -0.51 4.51
N ILE A 80 -6.40 -0.72 4.76
CA ILE A 80 -7.09 -0.06 5.89
C ILE A 80 -6.45 -0.46 7.22
N VAL A 81 -6.14 -1.75 7.42
CA VAL A 81 -5.49 -2.23 8.64
C VAL A 81 -4.10 -1.61 8.80
N VAL A 82 -3.30 -1.59 7.72
CA VAL A 82 -1.97 -0.96 7.72
C VAL A 82 -2.09 0.51 8.14
N ILE A 83 -3.06 1.24 7.56
CA ILE A 83 -3.28 2.65 7.88
C ILE A 83 -3.62 2.86 9.36
N VAL A 84 -4.54 2.06 9.90
CA VAL A 84 -4.95 2.16 11.30
C VAL A 84 -3.76 1.87 12.23
N LEU A 85 -2.94 0.87 11.91
CA LEU A 85 -1.74 0.54 12.68
C LEU A 85 -0.68 1.64 12.58
N GLY A 86 -0.46 2.22 11.40
CA GLY A 86 0.50 3.32 11.22
C GLY A 86 0.10 4.57 11.99
N ILE A 87 -1.18 4.94 12.00
CA ILE A 87 -1.70 6.04 12.83
C ILE A 87 -1.46 5.74 14.31
N PHE A 88 -1.71 4.51 14.78
CA PHE A 88 -1.48 4.14 16.17
C PHE A 88 0.01 4.25 16.55
N ILE A 89 0.91 3.80 15.67
CA ILE A 89 2.37 3.93 15.85
C ILE A 89 2.78 5.40 15.89
N LEU A 90 2.24 6.26 15.03
CA LEU A 90 2.51 7.71 15.05
C LEU A 90 2.13 8.33 16.39
N LEU A 91 0.97 7.97 16.94
CA LEU A 91 0.50 8.46 18.24
C LEU A 91 1.45 8.03 19.37
N LEU A 92 1.83 6.76 19.40
CA LEU A 92 2.78 6.24 20.39
C LEU A 92 4.16 6.90 20.27
N ALA A 93 4.66 7.07 19.05
CA ALA A 93 5.93 7.73 18.79
C ALA A 93 5.90 9.20 19.25
N SER A 94 4.80 9.90 19.00
CA SER A 94 4.60 11.30 19.43
C SER A 94 4.64 11.42 20.95
N ILE A 95 3.94 10.54 21.66
CA ILE A 95 3.97 10.49 23.13
C ILE A 95 5.38 10.17 23.63
N ALA A 96 6.07 9.20 23.02
CA ALA A 96 7.42 8.82 23.44
C ALA A 96 8.45 9.94 23.23
N ILE A 97 8.29 10.76 22.19
CA ILE A 97 9.14 11.94 21.93
C ILE A 97 8.88 13.04 22.97
N ASP A 98 7.61 13.27 23.32
CA ASP A 98 7.20 14.34 24.24
C ASP A 98 7.52 14.01 25.71
N HIS A 99 7.38 12.73 26.10
CA HIS A 99 7.49 12.31 27.49
C HIS A 99 8.93 12.05 27.97
N ASP A 100 9.92 12.02 27.07
CA ASP A 100 11.33 11.85 27.46
C ASP A 100 12.30 12.59 26.51
N GLY A 101 12.61 13.83 26.86
CA GLY A 101 13.69 14.61 26.27
C GLY A 101 15.08 13.97 26.38
N LYS A 102 15.22 12.82 27.06
CA LYS A 102 16.46 12.07 27.31
C LYS A 102 16.71 10.87 26.39
N LEU A 103 15.89 10.65 25.35
CA LEU A 103 16.22 9.61 24.36
C LEU A 103 17.62 9.89 23.73
N PRO A 104 18.50 8.88 23.64
CA PRO A 104 19.76 9.00 22.89
C PRO A 104 19.51 9.53 21.49
N LYS A 105 20.41 10.36 20.95
CA LYS A 105 20.24 11.00 19.63
C LYS A 105 19.87 10.00 18.54
N GLU A 106 20.53 8.84 18.52
CA GLU A 106 20.27 7.74 17.57
C GLU A 106 18.83 7.22 17.64
N LYS A 107 18.24 7.10 18.83
CA LYS A 107 16.84 6.69 18.99
C LYS A 107 15.87 7.78 18.55
N LYS A 108 16.19 9.05 18.80
CA LYS A 108 15.38 10.18 18.32
C LYS A 108 15.42 10.26 16.80
N GLU A 109 16.59 10.15 16.19
CA GLU A 109 16.75 10.15 14.73
C GLU A 109 16.02 8.98 14.07
N SER A 110 16.12 7.78 14.65
CA SER A 110 15.35 6.63 14.18
C SER A 110 13.84 6.85 14.28
N LEU A 111 13.34 7.42 15.39
CA LEU A 111 11.92 7.72 15.57
C LEU A 111 11.43 8.79 14.59
N ILE A 112 12.22 9.84 14.37
CA ILE A 112 11.90 10.89 13.39
C ILE A 112 11.87 10.30 11.98
N PHE A 113 12.82 9.45 11.61
CA PHE A 113 12.83 8.80 10.31
C PHE A 113 11.59 7.92 10.11
N SER A 114 11.24 7.10 11.10
CA SER A 114 10.00 6.32 11.08
C SER A 114 8.75 7.21 10.98
N PHE A 115 8.72 8.33 11.69
CA PHE A 115 7.61 9.29 11.67
C PHE A 115 7.43 9.91 10.28
N VAL A 116 8.53 10.35 9.66
CA VAL A 116 8.55 10.88 8.30
C VAL A 116 8.08 9.82 7.30
N PHE A 117 8.60 8.60 7.40
CA PHE A 117 8.20 7.51 6.51
C PHE A 117 6.70 7.24 6.56
N VAL A 118 6.13 7.11 7.77
CA VAL A 118 4.70 6.84 7.94
C VAL A 118 3.86 8.02 7.43
N ILE A 119 4.26 9.28 7.66
CA ILE A 119 3.55 10.45 7.11
C ILE A 119 3.48 10.46 5.59
N PHE A 120 4.51 9.97 4.89
CA PHE A 120 4.50 9.91 3.43
C PHE A 120 3.81 8.65 2.89
N TYR A 121 3.96 7.52 3.58
CA TYR A 121 3.36 6.25 3.17
C TYR A 121 1.84 6.23 3.34
N GLU A 122 1.35 6.72 4.48
CA GLU A 122 -0.07 6.66 4.88
C GLU A 122 -1.03 7.34 3.88
N PRO A 123 -0.76 8.56 3.38
CA PRO A 123 -1.62 9.19 2.38
C PRO A 123 -1.67 8.41 1.06
N ILE A 124 -0.56 7.78 0.65
CA ILE A 124 -0.49 6.99 -0.58
C ILE A 124 -1.30 5.70 -0.41
N ALA A 125 -1.15 5.03 0.73
CA ALA A 125 -1.96 3.86 1.08
C ALA A 125 -3.45 4.21 1.15
N GLY A 126 -3.81 5.34 1.76
CA GLY A 126 -5.18 5.85 1.80
C GLY A 126 -5.74 6.13 0.40
N PHE A 127 -4.94 6.72 -0.48
CA PHE A 127 -5.32 6.94 -1.88
C PHE A 127 -5.53 5.61 -2.63
N ALA A 128 -4.69 4.61 -2.38
CA ALA A 128 -4.85 3.26 -2.91
C ALA A 128 -6.18 2.62 -2.46
N VAL A 129 -6.57 2.76 -1.18
CA VAL A 129 -7.87 2.28 -0.66
C VAL A 129 -9.05 2.87 -1.43
N VAL A 130 -9.01 4.17 -1.69
CA VAL A 130 -10.06 4.86 -2.46
C VAL A 130 -10.10 4.36 -3.89
N LEU A 131 -8.94 4.21 -4.53
CA LEU A 131 -8.85 3.71 -5.91
C LEU A 131 -9.29 2.27 -6.05
N ILE A 132 -8.94 1.38 -5.11
CA ILE A 132 -9.43 0.00 -5.10
C ILE A 132 -10.97 -0.01 -4.98
N GLY A 133 -11.53 0.79 -4.08
CA GLY A 133 -12.99 0.91 -3.94
C GLY A 133 -13.67 1.38 -5.23
N ARG A 134 -13.12 2.40 -5.89
CA ARG A 134 -13.62 2.88 -7.19
C ARG A 134 -13.51 1.82 -8.27
N TYR A 135 -12.36 1.16 -8.35
CA TYR A 135 -12.10 0.15 -9.36
C TYR A 135 -13.05 -1.05 -9.19
N LEU A 136 -13.27 -1.52 -7.97
CA LEU A 136 -14.25 -2.57 -7.67
C LEU A 136 -15.68 -2.19 -8.11
N ALA A 137 -16.11 -0.95 -7.84
CA ALA A 137 -17.43 -0.47 -8.27
C ALA A 137 -17.55 -0.43 -9.80
N GLU A 138 -16.52 0.04 -10.50
CA GLU A 138 -16.49 0.00 -11.97
C GLU A 138 -16.59 -1.44 -12.51
N MET A 139 -15.89 -2.39 -11.88
CA MET A 139 -15.94 -3.81 -12.24
C MET A 139 -17.34 -4.41 -12.02
N GLU A 140 -18.04 -4.03 -10.95
CA GLU A 140 -19.40 -4.50 -10.64
C GLU A 140 -20.43 -3.93 -11.62
N ASN A 141 -20.31 -2.64 -11.96
CA ASN A 141 -21.15 -1.99 -12.96
C ASN A 141 -20.94 -2.60 -14.36
N ALA A 142 -19.70 -2.89 -14.75
CA ALA A 142 -19.39 -3.51 -16.03
C ALA A 142 -19.87 -4.96 -16.14
N SER A 143 -20.00 -5.69 -15.03
CA SER A 143 -20.56 -7.05 -15.03
C SER A 143 -22.09 -7.10 -15.00
N SER A 144 -22.73 -5.98 -14.67
CA SER A 144 -24.20 -5.88 -14.54
C SER A 144 -24.86 -5.27 -15.79
N ALA A 145 -24.07 -4.87 -16.78
CA ALA A 145 -24.48 -4.26 -18.06
C ALA A 145 -24.35 -5.25 -19.21
#